data_AF-A0A444V1E0-F1
#
_entry.id   AF-A0A444V1E0-F1
#
_cell.length_a   1.000
_cell.length_b   1.000
_cell.length_c   1.000
_cell.angle_alpha   90.00
_cell.angle_beta   90.00
_cell.angle_gamma   90.00
#
_symmetry.space_group_name_H-M   'P 1'
#
loop_
_entity.id
_entity.type
_entity.pdbx_description
1 polymer ?
#
loop_
_entity_poly.entity_id
_entity_poly.type
_entity_poly.pdbx_seq_one_letter_code
_entity_poly.pdbx_strand_id
1 'polypeptide(L)'
;CVRDLQMGTDFPGDDVANVFAPDAEYCQLICTQHHLCQFFTFLTKDWRSDNRQKCHLKYTKNVPSPPTINNLQNVVSGFSQRGCSAKASSTR
;
A
#
# COMPACT_ATOMS: atom_id res chain seq x y z
N CYS A 1 -3.36 13.76 -4.68
CA CYS A 1 -3.34 12.37 -4.18
C CYS A 1 -2.43 11.53 -5.03
N VAL A 2 -1.65 10.65 -4.39
CA VAL A 2 -0.77 9.69 -5.05
C VAL A 2 -1.55 8.41 -5.25
N ARG A 3 -2.07 8.20 -6.46
CA ARG A 3 -2.90 7.02 -6.80
C ARG A 3 -2.08 5.85 -7.31
N ASP A 4 -0.90 6.14 -7.84
CA ASP A 4 -0.09 5.17 -8.55
C ASP A 4 0.48 4.12 -7.60
N LEU A 5 0.44 2.88 -8.07
CA LEU A 5 1.07 1.73 -7.43
C LEU A 5 2.53 1.64 -7.90
N GLN A 6 3.43 1.42 -6.95
CA GLN A 6 4.87 1.41 -7.16
C GLN A 6 5.35 -0.04 -7.21
N MET A 7 5.40 -0.58 -8.43
CA MET A 7 5.87 -1.94 -8.70
C MET A 7 7.36 -2.06 -8.39
N GLY A 8 7.76 -3.13 -7.73
CA GLY A 8 9.17 -3.37 -7.43
C GLY A 8 9.73 -2.44 -6.34
N THR A 9 8.84 -1.81 -5.56
CA THR A 9 9.20 -0.86 -4.52
C THR A 9 8.69 -1.35 -3.17
N ASP A 10 9.55 -1.30 -2.15
CA ASP A 10 9.23 -1.61 -0.77
C ASP A 10 9.38 -0.37 0.13
N PHE A 11 8.39 -0.18 1.01
CA PHE A 11 8.43 0.73 2.14
C PHE A 11 8.74 -0.07 3.43
N PRO A 12 10.01 -0.33 3.77
CA PRO A 12 10.36 -1.23 4.87
C PRO A 12 9.95 -0.66 6.24
N GLY A 13 9.53 -1.55 7.15
CA GLY A 13 9.18 -1.18 8.53
C GLY A 13 7.81 -0.51 8.67
N ASP A 14 7.60 0.11 9.84
CA ASP A 14 6.39 0.88 10.21
C ASP A 14 5.05 0.12 10.11
N ASP A 15 5.10 -1.21 10.13
CA ASP A 15 3.94 -2.09 10.06
C ASP A 15 3.05 -1.93 11.30
N VAL A 16 1.81 -1.49 11.11
CA VAL A 16 0.79 -1.44 12.17
C VAL A 16 -0.17 -2.62 12.13
N ALA A 17 -0.34 -3.23 10.96
CA ALA A 17 -1.18 -4.40 10.77
C ALA A 17 -0.81 -5.13 9.47
N ASN A 18 -1.13 -6.42 9.42
CA ASN A 18 -0.96 -7.23 8.22
C ASN A 18 -2.25 -7.98 7.93
N VAL A 19 -2.68 -8.00 6.68
CA VAL A 19 -3.86 -8.75 6.24
C VAL A 19 -3.59 -9.43 4.91
N PHE A 20 -4.40 -10.42 4.52
CA PHE A 20 -4.34 -10.97 3.18
C PHE A 20 -5.19 -10.14 2.22
N ALA A 21 -4.68 -9.93 1.02
CA ALA A 21 -5.37 -9.24 -0.07
C ALA A 21 -5.13 -10.01 -1.38
N PRO A 22 -6.13 -10.08 -2.28
CA PRO A 22 -5.96 -10.78 -3.56
C PRO A 22 -4.91 -10.10 -4.47
N ASP A 23 -4.84 -8.77 -4.44
CA ASP A 23 -3.98 -7.93 -5.28
C ASP A 23 -3.60 -6.60 -4.57
N ALA A 24 -2.81 -5.77 -5.26
CA ALA A 24 -2.28 -4.52 -4.72
C ALA A 24 -3.36 -3.42 -4.64
N GLU A 25 -4.31 -3.41 -5.56
CA GLU A 25 -5.46 -2.50 -5.59
C GLU A 25 -6.36 -2.73 -4.38
N TYR A 26 -6.65 -3.99 -4.05
CA TYR A 26 -7.40 -4.34 -2.85
C TYR A 26 -6.62 -4.01 -1.58
N CYS A 27 -5.30 -4.21 -1.56
CA CYS A 27 -4.45 -3.76 -0.46
C CYS A 27 -4.50 -2.22 -0.28
N GLN A 28 -4.53 -1.44 -1.37
CA GLN A 28 -4.73 0.01 -1.32
C GLN A 28 -6.11 0.39 -0.75
N LEU A 29 -7.16 -0.35 -1.13
CA LEU A 29 -8.51 -0.15 -0.59
C LEU A 29 -8.55 -0.38 0.92
N ILE A 30 -7.96 -1.49 1.39
CA ILE A 30 -7.85 -1.80 2.82
C ILE A 30 -7.09 -0.68 3.55
N CYS A 31 -5.92 -0.26 3.02
CA CYS A 31 -5.15 0.83 3.63
C CYS A 31 -5.95 2.13 3.69
N THR A 32 -6.73 2.43 2.65
CA THR A 32 -7.60 3.62 2.61
C THR A 32 -8.64 3.59 3.74
N GLN A 33 -9.23 2.42 3.99
CA GLN A 33 -10.24 2.22 5.03
C GLN A 33 -9.65 2.14 6.46
N HIS A 34 -8.43 1.61 6.62
CA HIS A 34 -7.82 1.44 7.93
C HIS A 34 -7.38 2.76 8.55
N HIS A 35 -7.93 3.14 9.70
CA HIS A 35 -7.77 4.49 10.28
C HIS A 35 -6.31 4.93 10.50
N LEU A 36 -5.38 4.01 10.77
CA LEU A 36 -3.94 4.33 10.89
C LEU A 36 -3.16 4.28 9.58
N CYS A 37 -3.63 3.60 8.54
CA CYS A 37 -2.76 3.33 7.40
C CYS A 37 -2.55 4.59 6.54
N GLN A 38 -1.28 4.95 6.35
CA GLN A 38 -0.84 6.05 5.47
C GLN A 38 -0.32 5.51 4.14
N PHE A 39 0.40 4.40 4.18
CA PHE A 39 0.98 3.72 3.03
C PHE A 39 1.08 2.21 3.29
N PHE A 40 1.39 1.43 2.27
CA PHE A 40 1.43 -0.02 2.36
C PHE A 40 2.52 -0.63 1.47
N THR A 41 2.94 -1.85 1.80
CA THR A 41 3.64 -2.77 0.88
C THR A 41 2.82 -4.05 0.73
N PHE A 42 2.51 -4.45 -0.49
CA PHE A 42 1.86 -5.71 -0.84
C PHE A 42 2.88 -6.71 -1.39
N LEU A 43 2.90 -7.92 -0.82
CA LEU A 43 3.66 -9.04 -1.34
C LEU A 43 2.86 -9.71 -2.45
N THR A 44 3.37 -9.69 -3.68
CA THR A 44 2.64 -10.27 -4.83
C THR A 44 2.54 -11.79 -4.75
N LYS A 45 1.75 -12.39 -5.65
CA LYS A 45 1.68 -13.85 -5.81
C LYS A 45 3.03 -14.49 -6.14
N ASP A 46 3.93 -13.74 -6.77
CA ASP A 46 5.26 -14.20 -7.20
C ASP A 46 6.32 -14.04 -6.08
N TRP A 47 5.90 -13.62 -4.88
CA TRP A 47 6.76 -13.55 -3.71
C TRP A 47 7.22 -14.96 -3.27
N ARG A 48 8.50 -15.08 -2.91
CA ARG A 48 9.20 -16.38 -2.77
C ARG A 48 8.80 -17.20 -1.54
N SER A 49 8.01 -16.66 -0.62
CA SER A 49 7.69 -17.27 0.68
C SER A 49 6.18 -17.43 0.86
N ASP A 50 5.79 -18.24 1.85
CA ASP A 50 4.39 -18.58 2.17
C ASP A 50 3.55 -17.38 2.63
N ASN A 51 4.19 -16.23 2.89
CA ASN A 51 3.53 -14.97 3.18
C ASN A 51 3.17 -14.13 1.94
N ARG A 52 3.18 -14.73 0.73
CA ARG A 52 2.64 -14.09 -0.48
C ARG A 52 1.21 -13.59 -0.27
N GLN A 53 0.80 -12.59 -1.05
CA GLN A 53 -0.52 -11.94 -0.95
C GLN A 53 -0.79 -11.25 0.40
N LYS A 54 0.25 -10.98 1.18
CA LYS A 54 0.14 -10.21 2.41
C LYS A 54 0.28 -8.72 2.12
N CYS A 55 -0.64 -7.95 2.68
CA CYS A 55 -0.72 -6.50 2.66
C CYS A 55 -0.22 -5.98 4.01
N HIS A 56 0.91 -5.29 4.00
CA HIS A 56 1.51 -4.64 5.17
C HIS A 56 1.01 -3.21 5.23
N LEU A 57 0.17 -2.90 6.22
CA LEU A 57 -0.36 -1.56 6.47
C LEU A 57 0.61 -0.79 7.34
N LYS A 58 0.96 0.43 6.95
CA LYS A 58 2.06 1.16 7.57
C LYS A 58 1.67 2.57 8.02
N TYR A 59 2.31 3.03 9.09
CA TYR A 59 2.08 4.34 9.68
C TYR A 59 3.34 4.90 10.32
N THR A 60 3.64 6.16 10.03
CA THR A 60 4.69 6.95 10.66
C THR A 60 4.07 8.08 11.49
N LYS A 61 4.64 8.32 12.68
CA LYS A 61 4.11 9.31 13.64
C LYS A 61 4.26 10.77 13.19
N ASN A 62 5.39 11.11 12.59
CA ASN A 62 5.78 12.51 12.39
C ASN A 62 5.49 13.02 10.98
N VAL A 63 5.80 12.23 9.95
CA VAL A 63 5.66 12.61 8.54
C VAL A 63 4.94 11.48 7.82
N PRO A 64 3.80 11.70 7.14
CA PRO A 64 2.99 10.66 6.50
C PRO A 64 3.62 10.18 5.19
N SER A 65 4.85 9.69 5.25
CA SER A 65 5.64 9.18 4.14
C SER A 65 6.56 8.05 4.61
N PRO A 66 6.91 7.10 3.72
CA PRO A 66 7.91 6.09 4.01
C PRO A 66 9.25 6.76 4.36
N PRO A 67 9.91 6.39 5.47
CA PRO A 67 11.21 6.96 5.82
C PRO A 67 12.32 6.45 4.90
N THR A 68 12.14 5.24 4.37
CA THR A 68 13.05 4.56 3.46
C THR A 68 12.27 3.98 2.30
N ILE A 69 12.87 3.96 1.11
CA ILE A 69 12.30 3.37 -0.11
C ILE A 69 13.36 2.46 -0.71
N ASN A 70 13.04 1.19 -0.89
CA ASN A 70 13.94 0.18 -1.45
C ASN A 70 13.40 -0.38 -2.76
N ASN A 71 14.30 -0.75 -3.66
CA ASN A 71 13.95 -1.58 -4.80
C ASN A 71 13.92 -3.05 -4.38
N LEU A 72 12.77 -3.70 -4.54
CA LEU A 72 12.57 -5.11 -4.18
C LEU A 72 11.60 -5.74 -5.17
N GLN A 73 12.01 -6.82 -5.82
CA GLN A 73 11.13 -7.51 -6.78
C GLN A 73 9.95 -8.19 -6.08
N ASN A 74 8.86 -8.38 -6.83
CA ASN A 74 7.65 -9.10 -6.41
C ASN A 74 6.93 -8.46 -5.21
N VAL A 75 7.11 -7.16 -5.01
CA VAL A 75 6.31 -6.33 -4.10
C VAL A 75 5.74 -5.12 -4.83
N VAL A 76 4.65 -4.58 -4.28
CA VAL A 76 4.01 -3.37 -4.78
C VAL A 76 3.69 -2.47 -3.61
N SER A 77 4.15 -1.23 -3.64
CA SER A 77 3.85 -0.26 -2.58
C SER A 77 2.90 0.83 -3.06
N GLY A 78 2.24 1.51 -2.12
CA GLY A 78 1.32 2.59 -2.45
C GLY A 78 0.84 3.37 -1.24
N PHE A 79 0.04 4.40 -1.48
CA PHE A 79 -0.48 5.30 -0.46
C PHE A 79 -1.98 5.14 -0.27
N SER A 80 -2.43 5.42 0.96
CA SER A 80 -3.85 5.57 1.30
C SER A 80 -4.50 6.66 0.45
N GLN A 81 -5.71 6.42 -0.06
CA GLN A 81 -6.49 7.39 -0.81
C GLN A 81 -7.44 8.21 0.07
N ARG A 82 -7.21 8.23 1.39
CA ARG A 82 -8.04 9.01 2.31
C ARG A 82 -7.94 10.51 2.00
N GLY A 83 -9.08 11.18 1.95
CA GLY A 83 -9.14 12.62 1.63
C GLY A 83 -8.95 12.93 0.15
N CYS A 84 -8.87 11.91 -0.72
CA CYS A 84 -8.90 12.12 -2.15
C CYS A 84 -10.34 12.29 -2.62
N SER A 85 -10.66 13.42 -3.25
CA SER A 85 -11.92 13.53 -3.97
C SER A 85 -11.95 12.46 -5.05
N ALA A 86 -13.03 11.66 -5.08
CA ALA A 86 -13.35 10.92 -6.29
C ALA A 86 -13.34 11.95 -7.43
N LYS A 87 -12.53 11.74 -8.47
CA LYS A 87 -12.81 12.48 -9.70
C LYS A 87 -14.23 12.04 -10.03
N ALA A 88 -15.19 12.95 -9.97
CA ALA A 88 -16.48 12.73 -10.58
C ALA A 88 -16.16 12.25 -11.99
N SER A 89 -16.44 10.99 -12.27
CA SER A 89 -16.56 10.50 -13.62
C SER A 89 -17.74 11.26 -14.20
N SER A 90 -17.46 12.47 -14.69
CA SER A 90 -18.38 13.23 -15.51
C SER A 90 -18.45 12.48 -16.83
N THR A 91 -19.36 11.52 -16.88
CA THR A 91 -19.90 10.98 -18.12
C THR A 91 -20.26 12.16 -19.01
N ARG A 92 -19.73 12.17 -20.23
CA ARG A 92 -20.27 12.97 -21.32
C ARG A 92 -20.81 12.03 -22.37
#